data_AF-A0A1F5CS06-F1
#
_entry.id   AF-A0A1F5CS06-F1
#
_cell.length_a   1.000
_cell.length_b   1.000
_cell.length_c   1.000
_cell.angle_alpha   90.00
_cell.angle_beta   90.00
_cell.angle_gamma   90.00
#
_symmetry.space_group_name_H-M   'P 1'
#
loop_
_entity.id
_entity.type
_entity.pdbx_description
1 polymer ?
#
loop_
_entity_poly.entity_id
_entity_poly.type
_entity_poly.pdbx_seq_one_letter_code
_entity_poly.pdbx_strand_id
1 'polypeptide(L)'
;MRFIAFIECAEDDLDGFIAIWDKRVSARHVVKTLIPPHTIADAPRGYKGFTIFETDNIEDIMHFVTEYGRIAKIQVFPIWESSKGADLYKKMKARL
;
A
#
# COMPACT_ATOMS: atom_id res chain seq x y z
N MET A 1 -10.42 -8.44 1.69
CA MET A 1 -9.93 -7.59 2.81
C MET A 1 -9.38 -6.27 2.26
N ARG A 2 -9.37 -5.18 3.04
CA ARG A 2 -8.83 -3.88 2.59
C ARG A 2 -7.46 -3.63 3.20
N PHE A 3 -6.59 -3.00 2.43
CA PHE A 3 -5.23 -2.67 2.83
C PHE A 3 -4.90 -1.24 2.42
N ILE A 4 -4.11 -0.57 3.26
CA ILE A 4 -3.46 0.69 2.92
C ILE A 4 -1.97 0.40 2.72
N ALA A 5 -1.43 0.85 1.59
CA ALA A 5 0.00 0.84 1.34
C ALA A 5 0.51 2.27 1.36
N PHE A 6 1.44 2.56 2.28
CA PHE A 6 2.24 3.78 2.26
C PHE A 6 3.47 3.56 1.39
N ILE A 7 3.77 4.54 0.56
CA ILE A 7 4.81 4.48 -0.45
C ILE A 7 5.66 5.73 -0.32
N GLU A 8 6.98 5.53 -0.29
CA GLU A 8 7.97 6.60 -0.31
C GLU A 8 9.01 6.26 -1.39
N CYS A 9 9.22 7.17 -2.33
CA CYS A 9 10.08 7.00 -3.49
C CYS A 9 10.91 8.28 -3.68
N ALA A 10 12.20 8.13 -3.95
CA ALA A 10 13.11 9.24 -4.20
C ALA A 10 12.85 9.85 -5.59
N GLU A 11 13.26 11.10 -5.79
CA GLU A 11 13.13 11.81 -7.08
C GLU A 11 13.73 11.02 -8.25
N ASP A 12 14.93 10.47 -8.07
CA ASP A 12 15.67 9.70 -9.09
C ASP A 12 14.96 8.40 -9.52
N ASP A 13 14.02 7.91 -8.71
CA ASP A 13 13.29 6.66 -8.93
C ASP A 13 11.85 6.88 -9.45
N LEU A 14 11.42 8.14 -9.61
CA LEU A 14 10.03 8.49 -9.97
C LEU A 14 9.61 7.93 -11.34
N ASP A 15 10.50 7.95 -12.33
CA ASP A 15 10.20 7.41 -13.66
C ASP A 15 9.91 5.90 -13.59
N GLY A 16 10.71 5.18 -12.79
CA GLY A 16 10.48 3.76 -12.51
C GLY A 16 9.16 3.54 -11.79
N PHE A 17 8.82 4.42 -10.85
CA PHE A 17 7.57 4.34 -10.09
C PHE A 17 6.35 4.49 -11.00
N ILE A 18 6.36 5.48 -11.89
CA ILE A 18 5.30 5.72 -12.87
C ILE A 18 5.18 4.54 -13.85
N ALA A 19 6.29 3.99 -14.32
CA ALA A 19 6.28 2.84 -15.23
C ALA A 19 5.65 1.59 -14.59
N ILE A 20 5.92 1.31 -13.32
CA ILE A 20 5.27 0.22 -12.59
C ILE A 20 3.76 0.49 -12.46
N TRP A 21 3.38 1.72 -12.12
CA TRP A 21 1.99 2.10 -12.01
C TRP A 21 1.22 1.88 -13.33
N ASP A 22 1.73 2.40 -14.45
CA ASP A 22 1.11 2.28 -15.77
C ASP A 22 0.99 0.82 -16.22
N LYS A 23 2.02 0.02 -15.96
CA LYS A 23 1.97 -1.44 -16.20
C LYS A 23 0.83 -2.08 -15.41
N ARG A 24 0.63 -1.70 -14.16
CA ARG A 24 -0.39 -2.30 -13.31
C ARG A 24 -1.81 -1.85 -13.74
N VAL A 25 -1.99 -0.59 -14.12
CA VAL A 25 -3.26 -0.06 -14.67
C VAL A 25 -3.64 -0.78 -15.96
N SER A 26 -2.68 -0.93 -16.87
CA SER A 26 -2.89 -1.59 -18.17
C SER A 26 -3.12 -3.11 -18.04
N ALA A 27 -2.47 -3.77 -17.07
CA ALA A 27 -2.66 -5.19 -16.79
C ALA A 27 -4.01 -5.54 -16.12
N ARG A 28 -4.91 -4.57 -15.91
CA ARG A 28 -6.20 -4.72 -15.18
C ARG A 28 -6.03 -5.29 -13.75
N HIS A 29 -4.91 -4.94 -13.11
CA HIS A 29 -4.53 -5.17 -11.70
C HIS A 29 -4.86 -6.51 -11.01
N VAL A 30 -3.83 -7.08 -10.36
CA VAL A 30 -3.90 -8.26 -9.46
C VAL A 30 -4.69 -8.00 -8.16
N VAL A 31 -4.75 -6.73 -7.70
CA VAL A 31 -5.58 -6.29 -6.56
C VAL A 31 -6.52 -5.17 -7.00
N LYS A 32 -7.75 -5.15 -6.46
CA LYS A 32 -8.71 -4.10 -6.78
C LYS A 32 -8.33 -2.80 -6.07
N THR A 33 -7.80 -1.82 -6.80
CA THR A 33 -7.50 -0.49 -6.25
C THR A 33 -8.80 0.24 -5.89
N LEU A 34 -8.94 0.62 -4.62
CA LEU A 34 -10.06 1.42 -4.11
C LEU A 34 -9.74 2.92 -4.11
N ILE A 35 -8.49 3.27 -3.78
CA ILE A 35 -7.97 4.63 -3.85
C ILE A 35 -6.63 4.58 -4.60
N PRO A 36 -6.49 5.27 -5.75
CA PRO A 36 -5.23 5.33 -6.48
C PRO A 36 -4.14 6.03 -5.65
N PRO A 37 -2.87 5.99 -6.05
CA PRO A 37 -1.78 6.72 -5.41
C PRO A 37 -2.18 8.18 -5.13
N HIS A 38 -2.26 8.54 -3.85
CA HIS A 38 -2.54 9.88 -3.36
C HIS A 38 -1.33 10.42 -2.61
N THR A 39 -0.90 11.62 -3.00
CA THR A 39 0.23 12.31 -2.38
C THR A 39 -0.15 12.86 -1.01
N ILE A 40 0.74 12.70 -0.03
CA ILE A 40 0.65 13.37 1.27
C ILE A 40 1.47 14.66 1.17
N ALA A 41 0.93 15.79 1.66
CA ALA A 41 1.66 17.06 1.69
C ALA A 41 2.99 16.90 2.44
N ASP A 42 4.06 17.46 1.88
CA ASP A 42 5.48 17.28 2.26
C ASP A 42 6.26 16.22 1.45
N ALA A 43 6.28 16.41 0.11
CA ALA A 43 7.13 15.63 -0.80
C ALA A 43 8.02 16.56 -1.66
N PRO A 44 8.95 17.32 -1.08
CA PRO A 44 9.73 18.31 -1.83
C PRO A 44 10.75 17.71 -2.82
N ARG A 45 11.06 16.40 -2.75
CA ARG A 45 12.08 15.71 -3.60
C ARG A 45 11.75 14.24 -3.86
N GLY A 46 10.54 13.95 -4.31
CA GLY A 46 10.12 12.57 -4.61
C GLY A 46 8.61 12.38 -4.45
N TYR A 47 8.21 11.14 -4.21
CA TYR A 47 6.82 10.79 -3.95
C TYR A 47 6.69 10.24 -2.54
N LYS A 48 5.75 10.80 -1.78
CA LYS A 48 5.28 10.25 -0.52
C LYS A 48 3.77 10.24 -0.53
N GLY A 49 3.20 9.06 -0.35
CA GLY A 49 1.77 8.91 -0.51
C GLY A 49 1.24 7.58 -0.04
N PHE A 50 -0.01 7.33 -0.37
CA PHE A 50 -0.66 6.06 -0.07
C PHE A 50 -1.59 5.62 -1.19
N THR A 51 -1.87 4.33 -1.23
CA THR A 51 -2.93 3.73 -2.04
C THR A 51 -3.73 2.76 -1.18
N ILE A 52 -5.02 2.60 -1.48
CA ILE A 52 -5.88 1.62 -0.82
C ILE A 52 -6.33 0.61 -1.85
N PHE A 53 -6.24 -0.67 -1.51
CA PHE A 53 -6.71 -1.75 -2.36
C PHE A 53 -7.45 -2.83 -1.56
N GLU A 54 -8.22 -3.63 -2.29
CA GLU A 54 -9.01 -4.75 -1.81
C GLU A 54 -8.51 -6.03 -2.47
N THR A 55 -8.19 -7.03 -1.65
CA THR A 55 -7.89 -8.40 -2.08
C THR A 55 -8.22 -9.39 -0.97
N ASP A 56 -8.59 -10.60 -1.35
CA ASP A 56 -8.75 -11.75 -0.45
C ASP A 56 -7.55 -12.72 -0.54
N ASN A 57 -6.59 -12.46 -1.42
CA ASN A 57 -5.37 -13.24 -1.58
C ASN A 57 -4.13 -12.45 -1.07
N ILE A 58 -3.47 -12.98 -0.04
CA ILE A 58 -2.27 -12.37 0.55
C ILE A 58 -1.11 -12.36 -0.45
N GLU A 59 -1.03 -13.32 -1.37
CA GLU A 59 0.04 -13.37 -2.36
C GLU A 59 0.04 -12.12 -3.26
N ASP A 60 -1.14 -11.56 -3.58
CA ASP A 60 -1.23 -10.35 -4.39
C ASP A 60 -0.59 -9.14 -3.69
N ILE A 61 -0.61 -9.13 -2.34
CA ILE A 61 0.05 -8.12 -1.52
C ILE A 61 1.57 -8.29 -1.62
N MET A 62 2.06 -9.53 -1.56
CA MET A 62 3.48 -9.84 -1.72
C MET A 62 3.97 -9.44 -3.12
N HIS A 63 3.17 -9.68 -4.16
CA HIS A 63 3.45 -9.19 -5.50
C HIS A 63 3.51 -7.67 -5.56
N PHE A 64 2.55 -6.96 -4.97
CA PHE A 64 2.58 -5.51 -4.87
C PHE A 64 3.86 -4.99 -4.20
N VAL A 65 4.24 -5.58 -3.06
CA VAL A 65 5.45 -5.19 -2.33
C VAL A 65 6.71 -5.49 -3.14
N THR A 66 6.77 -6.63 -3.81
CA THR A 66 7.96 -7.06 -4.57
C THR A 66 8.19 -6.19 -5.81
N GLU A 67 7.13 -5.80 -6.51
CA GLU A 67 7.24 -4.96 -7.71
C GLU A 67 7.80 -3.58 -7.37
N TYR A 68 7.19 -2.89 -6.42
CA TYR A 68 7.60 -1.53 -6.03
C TYR A 68 8.84 -1.52 -5.11
N GLY A 69 9.12 -2.61 -4.39
CA GLY A 69 10.13 -2.65 -3.33
C GLY A 69 11.58 -2.47 -3.79
N ARG A 70 11.82 -2.47 -5.11
CA ARG A 70 13.12 -2.17 -5.71
C ARG A 70 13.43 -0.68 -5.81
N ILE A 71 12.39 0.15 -5.87
CA ILE A 71 12.48 1.58 -6.21
C ILE A 71 11.73 2.48 -5.20
N ALA A 72 11.00 1.87 -4.28
CA ALA A 72 10.23 2.57 -3.26
C ALA A 72 10.24 1.77 -1.96
N LYS A 73 10.19 2.51 -0.86
CA LYS A 73 9.90 1.95 0.46
C LYS A 73 8.39 1.79 0.60
N ILE A 74 7.96 0.60 1.00
CA ILE A 74 6.55 0.25 1.10
C ILE A 74 6.24 -0.27 2.48
N GLN A 75 5.13 0.21 3.04
CA GLN A 75 4.54 -0.36 4.25
C GLN A 75 3.08 -0.64 3.99
N VAL A 76 2.68 -1.91 4.12
CA VAL A 76 1.29 -2.33 3.91
C VAL A 76 0.66 -2.69 5.25
N PHE A 77 -0.51 -2.13 5.51
CA PHE A 77 -1.28 -2.41 6.71
C PHE A 77 -2.70 -2.87 6.34
N PRO A 78 -3.23 -3.93 6.99
CA PRO A 78 -4.64 -4.25 6.89
C PRO A 78 -5.48 -3.12 7.50
N ILE A 79 -6.51 -2.70 6.77
CA ILE A 79 -7.54 -1.79 7.30
C ILE A 79 -8.60 -2.66 7.96
N TRP A 80 -8.49 -2.80 9.28
CA TRP A 80 -9.49 -3.48 10.08
C TRP A 80 -10.76 -2.64 10.19
N GLU A 81 -11.91 -3.30 10.17
CA GLU A 81 -13.14 -2.70 10.69
C GLU A 81 -12.91 -2.30 12.15
N SER A 82 -13.38 -1.13 12.57
CA SER A 82 -13.14 -0.58 13.90
C SER A 82 -13.53 -1.55 15.02
N SER A 83 -14.57 -2.36 14.82
CA SER A 83 -14.98 -3.44 15.72
C SER A 83 -13.91 -4.52 15.89
N LYS A 84 -13.34 -5.02 14.79
CA LYS A 84 -12.26 -6.03 14.80
C LYS A 84 -10.97 -5.49 15.41
N GLY A 85 -10.63 -4.24 15.14
CA GLY A 85 -9.49 -3.56 15.74
C GLY A 85 -9.63 -3.41 17.26
N ALA A 86 -10.81 -2.99 17.73
CA ALA A 86 -11.11 -2.88 19.15
C ALA A 86 -11.05 -4.26 19.86
N ASP A 87 -11.56 -5.32 19.22
CA ASP A 87 -11.52 -6.67 19.77
C ASP A 87 -10.08 -7.22 19.86
N LEU A 88 -9.25 -6.97 18.85
CA LEU A 88 -7.83 -7.34 18.90
C LEU A 88 -7.10 -6.62 20.03
N TYR A 89 -7.31 -5.30 20.17
CA TYR A 89 -6.72 -4.51 21.24
C TYR A 89 -7.11 -5.04 22.63
N LYS A 90 -8.41 -5.34 22.84
CA LYS A 90 -8.89 -5.94 24.09
C LYS A 90 -8.19 -7.28 24.39
N LYS A 91 -7.99 -8.13 23.38
CA LYS A 91 -7.26 -9.41 23.51
C LYS A 91 -5.79 -9.23 23.84
N MET A 92 -5.13 -8.22 23.29
CA MET A 92 -3.74 -7.90 23.59
C MET A 92 -3.59 -7.39 25.03
N LYS A 93 -4.49 -6.51 25.48
CA LYS A 93 -4.49 -5.99 26.85
C LYS A 93 -4.73 -7.08 27.90
N ALA A 94 -5.56 -8.07 27.60
CA ALA A 94 -5.84 -9.18 28.53
C ALA A 94 -4.69 -10.20 28.67
N ARG A 95 -3.64 -10.07 27.85
CA ARG A 95 -2.43 -10.93 27.88
C ARG A 95 -1.24 -10.26 28.58
N LEU A 96 -1.38 -9.01 29.02
CA LEU A 96 -0.42 -8.26 29.83
C LEU A 96 -0.90 -8.25 31.29
#